data_AF-A0A947HWS2-F1
#
_entry.id   AF-A0A947HWS2-F1
#
_cell.length_a   1.000
_cell.length_b   1.000
_cell.length_c   1.000
_cell.angle_alpha   90.00
_cell.angle_beta   90.00
_cell.angle_gamma   90.00
#
_symmetry.space_group_name_H-M   'P 1'
#
loop_
_entity.id
_entity.type
_entity.pdbx_description
1 polymer ?
#
loop_
_entity_poly.entity_id
_entity_poly.type
_entity_poly.pdbx_seq_one_letter_code
_entity_poly.pdbx_strand_id
1 'polypeptide(L)' 'MDMSQADTKRAGAADAHAAAPTQGLASQGEVLNGSEILVRCLQAEGVKYMWGYPGGAVLYIYDALYKQDTIEHVLVR' A
#
# COMPACT_ATOMS: atom_id res chain seq x y z
N MET A 1 -6.06 -42.78 -18.46
CA MET A 1 -6.77 -41.49 -18.65
C MET A 1 -5.92 -40.42 -17.98
N ASP A 2 -4.83 -40.08 -18.67
CA ASP A 2 -3.83 -39.12 -18.23
C ASP A 2 -4.39 -37.71 -18.39
N MET A 3 -4.86 -37.14 -17.29
CA MET A 3 -5.13 -35.72 -17.22
C MET A 3 -3.82 -35.01 -16.92
N SER A 4 -3.32 -34.36 -17.97
CA SER A 4 -2.11 -33.55 -17.99
C SER A 4 -2.14 -32.45 -16.92
N GLN A 5 -1.01 -32.27 -16.24
CA GLN A 5 -0.71 -31.23 -15.23
C GLN A 5 -0.79 -29.78 -15.76
N ALA A 6 -1.38 -29.56 -16.93
CA ALA A 6 -1.43 -28.27 -17.61
C ALA A 6 -2.60 -27.37 -17.15
N ASP A 7 -3.68 -27.93 -16.58
CA ASP A 7 -4.87 -27.12 -16.26
C ASP A 7 -4.93 -26.61 -14.80
N THR A 8 -4.26 -27.27 -13.84
CA THR A 8 -4.32 -26.83 -12.43
C THR A 8 -3.38 -25.66 -12.12
N LYS A 9 -2.45 -25.31 -13.03
CA LYS A 9 -1.42 -24.28 -12.76
C LYS A 9 -1.74 -22.89 -13.33
N ARG A 10 -3.00 -22.61 -13.70
CA ARG A 10 -3.39 -21.33 -14.33
C ARG A 10 -4.10 -20.31 -13.43
N ALA A 11 -4.33 -20.64 -12.15
CA ALA A 11 -5.02 -19.75 -11.20
C ALA A 11 -4.09 -19.09 -10.16
N GLY A 12 -2.87 -18.73 -10.57
CA GLY A 12 -1.89 -18.03 -9.73
C GLY A 12 -1.23 -16.85 -10.46
N ALA A 13 -1.97 -16.17 -11.34
CA ALA A 13 -1.47 -15.05 -12.12
C ALA A 13 -1.83 -13.72 -11.44
N ALA A 14 -1.01 -13.33 -10.47
CA ALA A 14 -0.56 -11.96 -10.22
C ALA A 14 0.56 -12.06 -9.18
N ASP A 15 1.55 -11.19 -9.26
CA ASP A 15 2.59 -10.99 -8.25
C ASP A 15 3.74 -12.01 -8.22
N ALA A 16 4.69 -11.83 -9.15
CA ALA A 16 6.10 -12.03 -8.83
C ALA A 16 6.96 -11.19 -9.76
N HIS A 17 7.21 -9.94 -9.38
CA HIS A 17 8.23 -9.11 -10.01
C HIS A 17 9.61 -9.74 -9.73
N ALA A 18 10.12 -10.48 -10.71
CA ALA A 18 11.49 -10.97 -10.70
C ALA A 18 12.45 -9.82 -11.01
N ALA A 19 13.40 -9.56 -10.11
CA ALA A 19 14.60 -8.78 -10.37
C ALA A 19 15.78 -9.33 -9.55
N ALA A 20 16.94 -9.38 -10.20
CA ALA A 20 18.17 -10.10 -9.82
C ALA A 20 18.84 -9.63 -8.51
N PRO A 21 19.78 -10.42 -7.91
CA PRO A 21 20.48 -10.02 -6.70
C PRO A 21 21.68 -9.15 -7.05
N THR A 22 21.51 -7.83 -7.00
CA THR A 22 22.64 -6.89 -6.95
C THR A 22 22.90 -6.54 -5.49
N GLN A 23 23.83 -7.27 -4.86
CA GLN A 23 24.38 -6.89 -3.57
C GLN A 23 25.34 -5.71 -3.76
N GLY A 24 24.97 -4.54 -3.24
CA GLY A 24 25.83 -3.36 -3.20
C GLY A 24 25.11 -2.15 -2.60
N LEU A 25 25.50 -1.79 -1.37
CA LEU A 25 25.18 -0.54 -0.64
C LEU A 25 23.84 0.14 -0.98
N ALA A 26 22.74 -0.35 -0.43
CA ALA A 26 21.56 0.48 -0.22
C ALA A 26 21.51 0.80 1.28
N SER A 27 21.63 2.08 1.64
CA SER A 27 20.94 2.58 2.82
C SER A 27 19.55 1.98 2.76
N GLN A 28 19.14 1.22 3.78
CA GLN A 28 17.82 0.60 3.81
C GLN A 28 16.78 1.71 3.94
N GLY A 29 16.52 2.41 2.84
CA GLY A 29 15.36 3.24 2.67
C GLY A 29 14.19 2.29 2.68
N GLU A 30 13.43 2.34 3.78
CA GLU A 30 12.14 1.69 3.88
C GLU A 30 11.36 1.97 2.59
N VAL A 31 10.97 0.93 1.86
CA VAL A 31 10.17 1.09 0.64
C VAL A 31 8.75 1.43 1.08
N LEU A 32 8.47 2.74 1.15
CA LEU A 32 7.18 3.26 1.57
C LEU A 32 6.21 3.28 0.40
N ASN A 33 4.95 2.92 0.67
CA ASN A 33 3.90 3.10 -0.33
C ASN A 33 3.50 4.59 -0.43
N GLY A 34 2.89 4.97 -1.56
CA GLY A 34 2.51 6.38 -1.80
C GLY A 34 1.54 6.94 -0.73
N SER A 35 0.67 6.10 -0.18
CA SER A 35 -0.25 6.47 0.91
C SER A 35 0.48 6.75 2.24
N GLU A 36 1.51 5.99 2.58
CA GLU A 36 2.34 6.19 3.78
C GLU A 36 3.17 7.46 3.65
N ILE A 37 3.72 7.73 2.46
CA ILE A 37 4.43 8.99 2.18
C ILE A 37 3.47 10.17 2.39
N LEU A 38 2.25 10.10 1.84
CA LEU A 38 1.24 11.14 2.02
C LEU A 38 0.92 11.38 3.49
N VAL A 39 0.68 10.32 4.26
CA VAL A 39 0.40 10.40 5.70
C VAL A 39 1.57 11.02 6.46
N ARG A 40 2.82 10.63 6.19
CA ARG A 40 4.01 11.22 6.82
C ARG A 40 4.16 12.70 6.50
N CYS A 41 3.88 13.11 5.26
CA CYS A 41 3.87 14.53 4.89
C CYS A 41 2.83 15.32 5.68
N LEU A 42 1.61 14.78 5.82
CA LEU A 42 0.55 15.43 6.59
C LEU A 42 0.91 15.55 8.09
N GLN A 43 1.56 14.52 8.64
CA GLN A 43 2.08 14.57 10.01
C GLN A 43 3.18 15.62 10.18
N ALA A 44 4.09 15.73 9.22
CA ALA A 44 5.17 16.71 9.24
C ALA A 44 4.66 18.15 9.19
N GLU A 45 3.57 18.39 8.46
CA GLU A 45 2.85 19.67 8.43
C GLU A 45 1.97 19.91 9.67
N GLY A 46 1.93 18.97 10.61
CA GLY A 46 1.18 19.10 11.86
C GLY A 46 -0.35 19.05 11.68
N VAL A 47 -0.83 18.42 10.60
CA VAL A 47 -2.26 18.23 10.36
C VAL A 47 -2.84 17.33 11.46
N LYS A 48 -3.94 17.77 12.08
CA LYS A 48 -4.65 17.00 13.12
C LYS A 48 -6.00 16.48 12.67
N TYR A 49 -6.67 17.19 11.77
CA TYR A 49 -8.02 16.88 11.33
C TYR A 49 -8.07 16.85 9.81
N MET A 50 -8.72 15.82 9.26
CA MET A 50 -8.96 15.67 7.83
C MET A 50 -10.43 15.39 7.57
N TRP A 51 -11.06 16.17 6.70
CA TRP A 51 -12.43 15.94 6.26
C TRP A 51 -12.45 15.20 4.94
N GLY A 52 -13.19 14.10 4.87
CA GLY A 52 -13.22 13.28 3.67
C GLY A 52 -14.46 12.42 3.56
N TYR A 53 -14.67 11.93 2.34
CA TYR A 53 -15.63 10.87 2.05
C TYR A 53 -14.86 9.67 1.49
N PRO A 54 -14.91 8.49 2.15
CA PRO A 54 -14.20 7.31 1.69
C PRO A 54 -14.82 6.77 0.40
N GLY A 55 -13.98 6.23 -0.48
CA GLY A 55 -14.39 5.61 -1.74
C GLY A 55 -13.36 4.59 -2.21
N GLY A 56 -13.76 3.70 -3.13
CA GLY A 56 -12.92 2.55 -3.53
C GLY A 56 -11.53 2.93 -4.07
N ALA A 57 -11.43 4.03 -4.83
CA ALA A 57 -10.17 4.47 -5.41
C ALA A 57 -9.15 5.00 -4.37
N VAL A 58 -9.62 5.44 -3.21
CA VAL A 58 -8.79 6.07 -2.16
C VAL A 58 -8.58 5.16 -0.95
N LEU A 59 -9.03 3.90 -1.02
CA LEU A 59 -9.01 2.98 0.12
C LEU A 59 -7.61 2.82 0.73
N TYR A 60 -6.57 2.73 -0.10
CA TYR A 60 -5.18 2.62 0.36
C TYR A 60 -4.73 3.81 1.24
N ILE A 61 -5.25 5.00 0.99
CA ILE A 61 -4.96 6.20 1.80
C ILE A 61 -5.64 6.07 3.16
N TYR A 62 -6.90 5.62 3.17
CA TYR A 62 -7.64 5.39 4.42
C TYR A 62 -7.04 4.25 5.25
N ASP A 63 -6.53 3.20 4.61
CA ASP A 63 -5.80 2.13 5.31
C ASP A 63 -4.53 2.67 5.98
N ALA A 64 -3.77 3.53 5.29
CA ALA A 64 -2.58 4.16 5.87
C ALA A 64 -2.93 5.16 6.98
N LEU A 65 -4.00 5.94 6.81
CA LEU A 65 -4.53 6.84 7.84
C LEU A 65 -5.04 6.06 9.06
N TYR A 66 -5.62 4.88 8.88
CA TYR A 66 -6.09 4.06 9.99
C TYR A 66 -4.94 3.42 10.80
N LYS A 67 -3.77 3.23 10.19
CA LYS A 67 -2.57 2.69 10.87
C LYS A 67 -1.86 3.70 11.78
N GLN A 68 -2.29 4.96 11.78
CA GLN A 68 -1.71 6.02 12.60
C GLN A 68 -2.77 6.67 13.50
N ASP A 69 -2.32 7.23 14.64
CA ASP A 69 -3.23 7.78 15.66
C ASP A 69 -3.18 9.32 15.75
N THR A 70 -2.43 10.00 14.88
CA THR A 70 -2.16 11.44 14.96
C THR A 70 -3.15 12.33 14.21
N ILE A 71 -3.72 11.83 13.11
CA ILE A 71 -4.66 12.53 12.24
C ILE A 71 -6.04 11.90 12.43
N GLU A 72 -7.02 12.71 12.82
CA GLU A 72 -8.41 12.31 12.96
C GLU A 72 -9.18 12.58 11.67
N HIS A 73 -9.74 11.53 11.07
CA HIS A 73 -10.59 11.65 9.90
C HIS A 73 -12.05 11.91 10.32
N VAL A 74 -12.61 13.00 9.82
CA VAL A 74 -14.01 13.39 10.01
C VAL A 74 -14.77 13.09 8.71
N LEU A 75 -15.70 12.13 8.79
CA LEU A 75 -16.61 11.82 7.70
C LEU A 75 -17.58 12.98 7.48
N VAL A 76 -17.62 13.52 6.26
CA VAL A 76 -18.54 14.62 5.93
C VAL A 76 -19.83 14.05 5.34
N ARG A 77 -20.96 14.25 6.03
CA ARG A 77 -22.32 14.07 5.53
C ARG A 77 -23.32 14.91 6.28
#